data_AF-A0A1F5S4X0-F1
#
_entry.id   AF-A0A1F5S4X0-F1
#
_cell.length_a   1.000
_cell.length_b   1.000
_cell.length_c   1.000
_cell.angle_alpha   90.00
_cell.angle_beta   90.00
_cell.angle_gamma   90.00
#
_symmetry.space_group_name_H-M   'P 1'
#
loop_
_entity.id
_entity.type
_entity.pdbx_description
1 polymer ?
#
loop_
_entity_poly.entity_id
_entity_poly.type
_entity_poly.pdbx_seq_one_letter_code
_entity_poly.pdbx_strand_id
1 'polypeptide(L)'
;MKIGRNDPCHCGSGKKYKKCCMDKPISNPNNVQPGTLRFLCSIKEGEDFHARFLIQMSQIRDCAYLRDQHLAYDKSYYPVFQNLLEAKFAKEHCENLMAQHKQNIADGKEGIYHGNQIDVKNPVDDDLNMYFKDFFIRGTIAIDCLMRHTAFMGSGIGFLFVDDNPKKYKKGLKKFPLKNDDPRFTALIDMIKNNKTSWYSQFREIRRKIEHEGFALPNPRYHLNKENKVEIIFPTFGKQGIEEILKIYWENLTNLCEEILVFLLSLKFRDYIVIVRIPDDMRDKHFPARYAARHKDFPQINFSCG
;
A
#
# COMPACT_ATOMS: atom_id res chain seq x y z
N MET A 1 21.67 -4.97 -31.26
CA MET A 1 20.98 -5.13 -32.57
C MET A 1 20.14 -3.91 -32.85
N LYS A 2 20.27 -3.26 -34.02
CA LYS A 2 19.35 -2.19 -34.47
C LYS A 2 18.23 -2.83 -35.27
N ILE A 3 16.97 -2.65 -34.85
CA ILE A 3 15.80 -3.13 -35.60
C ILE A 3 15.71 -2.37 -36.93
N GLY A 4 15.59 -3.08 -38.05
CA GLY A 4 15.40 -2.51 -39.37
C GLY A 4 13.98 -1.96 -39.54
N ARG A 5 13.82 -0.90 -40.34
CA ARG A 5 12.50 -0.25 -40.60
C ARG A 5 11.42 -1.24 -41.08
N ASN A 6 11.81 -2.32 -41.75
CA ASN A 6 10.91 -3.32 -42.31
C ASN A 6 10.74 -4.57 -41.44
N ASP A 7 11.45 -4.68 -40.30
CA ASP A 7 11.38 -5.84 -39.43
C ASP A 7 10.04 -5.92 -38.68
N PRO A 8 9.63 -7.11 -38.20
CA PRO A 8 8.49 -7.24 -37.30
C PRO A 8 8.66 -6.33 -36.07
N CYS A 9 7.60 -5.60 -35.73
CA CYS A 9 7.65 -4.69 -34.61
C CYS A 9 7.73 -5.46 -33.29
N HIS A 10 8.66 -5.07 -32.42
CA HIS A 10 8.89 -5.69 -31.11
C HIS A 10 7.71 -5.56 -30.13
N CYS A 11 6.69 -4.75 -30.43
CA CYS A 11 5.49 -4.65 -29.61
C CYS A 11 4.51 -5.84 -29.78
N GLY A 12 4.85 -6.84 -30.60
CA GLY A 12 4.00 -8.02 -30.81
C GLY A 12 2.79 -7.79 -31.72
N SER A 13 2.71 -6.63 -32.40
CA SER A 13 1.56 -6.28 -33.26
C SER A 13 1.51 -7.01 -34.60
N GLY A 14 2.56 -7.74 -34.99
CA GLY A 14 2.69 -8.36 -36.31
C GLY A 14 2.94 -7.38 -37.47
N LYS A 15 3.00 -6.07 -37.23
CA LYS A 15 3.24 -5.02 -38.25
C LYS A 15 4.73 -4.72 -38.42
N LYS A 16 5.14 -4.19 -39.59
CA LYS A 16 6.51 -3.66 -39.82
C LYS A 16 6.81 -2.50 -38.87
N TYR A 17 8.03 -2.41 -38.33
CA TYR A 17 8.44 -1.40 -37.34
C TYR A 17 8.09 0.04 -37.77
N LYS A 18 8.38 0.40 -39.02
CA LYS A 18 8.06 1.73 -39.60
C LYS A 18 6.57 2.07 -39.60
N LYS A 19 5.68 1.07 -39.64
CA LYS A 19 4.22 1.27 -39.65
C LYS A 19 3.60 1.12 -38.25
N CYS A 20 4.42 1.00 -37.20
CA CYS A 20 3.94 0.73 -35.85
C CYS A 20 4.52 1.65 -34.79
N CYS A 21 5.80 1.48 -34.45
CA CYS A 21 6.43 2.15 -33.31
C CYS A 21 7.46 3.21 -33.71
N MET A 22 7.79 3.32 -35.01
CA MET A 22 8.79 4.27 -35.48
C MET A 22 8.31 5.73 -35.43
N ASP A 23 7.07 5.99 -35.86
CA ASP A 23 6.52 7.35 -36.01
C ASP A 23 5.42 7.66 -34.97
N LYS A 24 5.25 6.80 -33.95
CA LYS A 24 4.35 7.14 -32.83
C LYS A 24 5.07 8.10 -31.90
N PRO A 25 4.56 9.34 -31.70
CA PRO A 25 5.12 10.22 -30.69
C PRO A 25 5.04 9.51 -29.34
N ILE A 26 6.12 9.58 -28.57
CA ILE A 26 6.16 9.18 -27.17
C ILE A 26 5.00 9.93 -26.51
N SER A 27 3.95 9.20 -26.17
CA SER A 27 2.69 9.78 -25.72
C SER A 27 2.94 10.69 -24.52
N ASN A 28 2.47 11.92 -24.64
CA ASN A 28 2.40 12.94 -23.58
C ASN A 28 2.00 12.28 -22.23
N PRO A 29 2.77 12.45 -21.14
CA PRO A 29 2.53 11.76 -19.86
C PRO A 29 1.15 12.03 -19.25
N ASN A 30 0.44 13.05 -19.72
CA ASN A 30 -0.91 13.40 -19.26
C ASN A 30 -2.06 12.63 -19.96
N ASN A 31 -1.77 11.69 -20.87
CA ASN A 31 -2.80 10.95 -21.61
C ASN A 31 -2.62 9.41 -21.55
N VAL A 32 -2.10 8.90 -20.43
CA VAL A 32 -1.94 7.47 -20.18
C VAL A 32 -3.29 6.86 -19.81
N GLN A 33 -3.79 5.94 -20.64
CA GLN A 33 -4.96 5.15 -20.29
C GLN A 33 -4.63 4.22 -19.11
N PRO A 34 -5.46 4.19 -18.04
CA PRO A 34 -5.29 3.23 -16.96
C PRO A 34 -5.60 1.83 -17.48
N GLY A 35 -4.58 0.97 -17.54
CA GLY A 35 -4.75 -0.41 -18.00
C GLY A 35 -3.52 -1.10 -18.59
N THR A 36 -2.33 -0.46 -18.62
CA THR A 36 -1.10 -1.20 -18.95
C THR A 36 -0.09 -1.02 -17.83
N LEU A 37 0.38 -2.14 -17.27
CA LEU A 37 1.53 -2.33 -16.37
C LEU A 37 2.86 -1.82 -16.96
N ARG A 38 2.85 -0.69 -17.67
CA ARG A 38 3.98 -0.14 -18.43
C ARG A 38 4.66 1.06 -17.75
N PHE A 39 4.32 1.31 -16.49
CA PHE A 39 5.09 2.17 -15.58
C PHE A 39 5.94 1.34 -14.58
N LEU A 40 6.38 0.15 -15.01
CA LEU A 40 7.44 -0.60 -14.34
C LEU A 40 8.80 -0.17 -14.91
N CYS A 41 9.39 0.90 -14.38
CA CYS A 41 10.86 1.09 -14.35
C CYS A 41 11.24 2.35 -13.56
N SER A 42 10.99 2.27 -12.25
CA SER A 42 11.97 2.69 -11.24
C SER A 42 11.64 1.96 -9.93
N ILE A 43 11.32 0.66 -10.01
CA ILE A 43 11.39 -0.21 -8.82
C ILE A 43 12.86 -0.16 -8.40
N LYS A 44 13.17 0.65 -7.38
CA LYS A 44 14.48 0.58 -6.74
C LYS A 44 14.63 -0.86 -6.25
N GLU A 45 15.83 -1.43 -6.41
CA GLU A 45 16.15 -2.72 -5.80
C GLU A 45 15.74 -2.69 -4.32
N GLY A 46 14.91 -3.65 -3.89
CA GLY A 46 14.37 -3.71 -2.52
C GLY A 46 12.97 -3.10 -2.29
N GLU A 47 12.22 -2.70 -3.34
CA GLU A 47 10.84 -2.23 -3.16
C GLU A 47 9.79 -3.36 -3.13
N ASP A 48 9.73 -4.06 -1.99
CA ASP A 48 8.79 -5.15 -1.68
C ASP A 48 7.32 -4.80 -1.93
N PHE A 49 6.95 -3.53 -1.80
CA PHE A 49 5.57 -3.07 -1.92
C PHE A 49 5.02 -3.20 -3.35
N HIS A 50 5.74 -2.69 -4.35
CA HIS A 50 5.32 -2.72 -5.76
C HIS A 50 5.19 -4.17 -6.26
N ALA A 51 6.18 -5.00 -5.93
CA ALA A 51 6.16 -6.42 -6.23
C ALA A 51 4.89 -7.10 -5.66
N ARG A 52 4.61 -6.92 -4.37
CA ARG A 52 3.46 -7.56 -3.73
C ARG A 52 2.11 -7.03 -4.25
N PHE A 53 1.95 -5.73 -4.38
CA PHE A 53 0.65 -5.15 -4.71
C PHE A 53 0.33 -5.11 -6.20
N LEU A 54 1.32 -4.99 -7.09
CA LEU A 54 1.05 -5.03 -8.53
C LEU A 54 1.18 -6.43 -9.09
N ILE A 55 2.35 -7.05 -8.93
CA ILE A 55 2.67 -8.29 -9.66
C ILE A 55 2.01 -9.49 -8.97
N GLN A 56 2.16 -9.67 -7.65
CA GLN A 56 1.50 -10.79 -6.95
C GLN A 56 -0.03 -10.68 -7.07
N MET A 57 -0.62 -9.49 -6.85
CA MET A 57 -2.08 -9.35 -7.03
C MET A 57 -2.51 -9.64 -8.47
N SER A 58 -1.74 -9.24 -9.48
CA SER A 58 -2.04 -9.59 -10.89
C SER A 58 -2.00 -11.10 -11.11
N GLN A 59 -0.97 -11.79 -10.61
CA GLN A 59 -0.84 -13.24 -10.73
C GLN A 59 -1.99 -13.99 -10.05
N ILE A 60 -2.42 -13.53 -8.88
CA ILE A 60 -3.56 -14.10 -8.15
C ILE A 60 -4.87 -13.80 -8.87
N ARG A 61 -5.05 -12.57 -9.37
CA ARG A 61 -6.22 -12.15 -10.17
C ARG A 61 -6.39 -12.99 -11.41
N ASP A 62 -5.30 -13.32 -12.12
CA ASP A 62 -5.34 -14.12 -13.35
C ASP A 62 -5.95 -15.51 -13.15
N CYS A 63 -5.92 -16.02 -11.91
CA CYS A 63 -6.55 -17.28 -11.54
C CYS A 63 -8.02 -17.14 -11.10
N ALA A 64 -8.48 -15.92 -10.83
CA ALA A 64 -9.85 -15.61 -10.38
C ALA A 64 -10.73 -14.99 -11.48
N TYR A 65 -10.13 -14.35 -12.48
CA TYR A 65 -10.82 -13.58 -13.51
C TYR A 65 -10.33 -13.93 -14.91
N LEU A 66 -11.27 -13.97 -15.87
CA LEU A 66 -10.95 -14.15 -17.29
C LEU A 66 -10.31 -12.88 -17.86
N ARG A 67 -9.55 -13.04 -18.94
CA ARG A 67 -8.74 -11.97 -19.56
C ARG A 67 -9.57 -10.74 -19.97
N ASP A 68 -10.80 -10.94 -20.43
CA ASP A 68 -11.73 -9.88 -20.78
C ASP A 68 -12.24 -9.08 -19.56
N GLN A 69 -12.14 -9.64 -18.35
CA GLN A 69 -12.55 -9.01 -17.10
C GLN A 69 -11.41 -8.27 -16.40
N HIS A 70 -10.14 -8.51 -16.78
CA HIS A 70 -8.96 -7.94 -16.13
C HIS A 70 -9.00 -6.41 -16.09
N LEU A 71 -9.34 -5.77 -17.22
CA LEU A 71 -9.38 -4.30 -17.29
C LEU A 71 -10.39 -3.69 -16.31
N ALA A 72 -11.56 -4.30 -16.14
CA ALA A 72 -12.57 -3.82 -15.21
C ALA A 72 -12.11 -4.01 -13.76
N TYR A 73 -11.50 -5.16 -13.45
CA TYR A 73 -10.90 -5.43 -12.15
C TYR A 73 -9.81 -4.41 -11.82
N ASP A 74 -8.85 -4.22 -12.72
CA ASP A 74 -7.70 -3.34 -12.50
C ASP A 74 -8.12 -1.89 -12.31
N LYS A 75 -9.10 -1.42 -13.08
CA LYS A 75 -9.68 -0.08 -12.88
C LYS A 75 -10.32 0.08 -11.50
N SER A 76 -10.98 -0.96 -11.00
CA SER A 76 -11.57 -0.94 -9.67
C SER A 76 -10.52 -1.06 -8.55
N TYR A 77 -9.44 -1.82 -8.78
CA TYR A 77 -8.37 -2.06 -7.83
C TYR A 77 -7.38 -0.89 -7.72
N TYR A 78 -7.07 -0.24 -8.85
CA TYR A 78 -6.03 0.80 -8.94
C TYR A 78 -6.13 1.89 -7.86
N PRO A 79 -7.31 2.43 -7.50
CA PRO A 79 -7.41 3.41 -6.42
C PRO A 79 -6.97 2.89 -5.04
N VAL A 80 -7.05 1.58 -4.79
CA VAL A 80 -6.50 0.95 -3.57
C VAL A 80 -4.98 1.05 -3.59
N PHE A 81 -4.37 0.55 -4.67
CA PHE A 81 -2.92 0.60 -4.85
C PHE A 81 -2.36 2.03 -4.79
N GLN A 82 -2.98 2.95 -5.52
CA GLN A 82 -2.53 4.33 -5.63
C GLN A 82 -2.49 5.02 -4.25
N ASN A 83 -3.54 4.87 -3.43
CA ASN A 83 -3.57 5.49 -2.11
C ASN A 83 -2.63 4.82 -1.11
N LEU A 84 -2.38 3.51 -1.24
CA LEU A 84 -1.33 2.84 -0.47
C LEU A 84 0.06 3.36 -0.87
N LEU A 85 0.31 3.56 -2.17
CA LEU A 85 1.58 4.13 -2.64
C LEU A 85 1.78 5.57 -2.13
N GLU A 86 0.75 6.40 -2.17
CA GLU A 86 0.79 7.76 -1.64
C GLU A 86 1.01 7.77 -0.12
N ALA A 87 0.36 6.87 0.63
CA ALA A 87 0.64 6.68 2.05
C ALA A 87 2.09 6.23 2.30
N LYS A 88 2.63 5.31 1.49
CA LYS A 88 4.04 4.90 1.56
C LYS A 88 4.96 6.10 1.41
N PHE A 89 4.73 6.93 0.40
CA PHE A 89 5.54 8.11 0.15
C PHE A 89 5.42 9.11 1.29
N ALA A 90 4.23 9.38 1.81
CA ALA A 90 4.06 10.26 2.96
C ALA A 90 4.86 9.77 4.19
N LYS A 91 4.82 8.46 4.48
CA LYS A 91 5.66 7.84 5.51
C LYS A 91 7.16 8.05 5.24
N GLU A 92 7.62 7.70 4.04
CA GLU A 92 9.04 7.81 3.67
C GLU A 92 9.53 9.26 3.71
N HIS A 93 8.68 10.24 3.39
CA HIS A 93 9.01 11.66 3.54
C HIS A 93 9.20 12.03 5.02
N CYS A 94 8.32 11.59 5.93
CA CYS A 94 8.53 11.81 7.36
C CYS A 94 9.87 11.23 7.85
N GLU A 95 10.18 9.98 7.49
CA GLU A 95 11.43 9.31 7.87
C GLU A 95 12.65 10.06 7.33
N ASN A 96 12.63 10.44 6.06
CA ASN A 96 13.72 11.18 5.42
C ASN A 96 13.91 12.58 6.02
N LEU A 97 12.83 13.31 6.29
CA LEU A 97 12.87 14.62 6.94
C LEU A 97 13.51 14.52 8.32
N MET A 98 13.09 13.55 9.12
CA MET A 98 13.64 13.34 10.46
C MET A 98 15.12 12.96 10.41
N ALA A 99 15.49 12.02 9.53
CA ALA A 99 16.88 11.56 9.38
C ALA A 99 17.80 12.67 8.86
N GLN A 100 17.39 13.39 7.82
CA GLN A 100 18.18 14.48 7.24
C GLN A 100 18.35 15.63 8.21
N HIS A 101 17.28 16.01 8.93
CA HIS A 101 17.36 17.09 9.91
C HIS A 101 18.27 16.71 11.09
N LYS A 102 18.16 15.48 11.59
CA LYS A 102 19.09 14.96 12.61
C LYS A 102 20.54 15.01 12.14
N GLN A 103 20.81 14.65 10.89
CA GLN A 103 22.15 14.73 10.31
C GLN A 103 22.63 16.19 10.16
N ASN A 104 21.76 17.11 9.73
CA ASN A 104 22.10 18.52 9.59
C ASN A 104 22.47 19.16 10.94
N ILE A 105 21.76 18.80 12.01
CA ILE A 105 22.09 19.22 13.38
C ILE A 105 23.45 18.64 13.81
N ALA A 106 23.69 17.34 13.58
CA ALA A 106 24.95 16.69 13.91
C ALA A 106 26.16 17.28 13.14
N ASP A 107 25.95 17.68 11.89
CA ASP A 107 26.93 18.34 11.03
C ASP A 107 27.15 19.83 11.37
N GLY A 108 26.35 20.40 12.29
CA GLY A 108 26.39 21.83 12.63
C GLY A 108 25.87 22.75 11.51
N LYS A 109 25.10 22.22 10.55
CA LYS A 109 24.45 22.99 9.48
C LYS A 109 23.18 23.69 9.96
N GLU A 110 22.53 23.14 10.97
CA GLU A 110 21.34 23.65 11.65
C GLU A 110 21.57 23.65 13.17
N GLY A 111 20.71 24.35 13.93
CA GLY A 111 20.77 24.32 15.40
C GLY A 111 22.02 25.01 15.93
N ILE A 112 22.26 26.25 15.51
CA ILE A 112 23.45 27.02 15.92
C ILE A 112 23.19 27.65 17.29
N TYR A 113 24.05 27.33 18.26
CA TYR A 113 23.94 27.88 19.61
C TYR A 113 24.67 29.22 19.73
N HIS A 114 23.95 30.25 20.20
CA HIS A 114 24.45 31.61 20.42
C HIS A 114 24.41 32.02 21.91
N GLY A 115 24.85 31.13 22.81
CA GLY A 115 24.98 31.40 24.25
C GLY A 115 23.67 31.39 25.05
N ASN A 116 22.60 32.00 24.55
CA ASN A 116 21.27 31.98 25.21
C ASN A 116 20.15 31.39 24.34
N GLN A 117 20.42 31.12 23.06
CA GLN A 117 19.43 30.67 22.10
C GLN A 117 20.04 29.64 21.13
N ILE A 118 19.22 28.68 20.71
CA ILE A 118 19.51 27.78 19.59
C ILE A 118 18.74 28.31 18.38
N ASP A 119 19.43 28.64 17.30
CA ASP A 119 18.83 29.09 16.05
C ASP A 119 18.69 27.92 15.07
N VAL A 120 17.50 27.73 14.53
CA VAL A 120 17.15 26.69 13.55
C VAL A 120 16.55 27.40 12.35
N LYS A 121 17.30 27.45 11.25
CA LYS A 121 16.93 28.23 10.07
C LYS A 121 15.87 27.53 9.25
N ASN A 122 15.95 26.21 9.17
CA ASN A 122 15.02 25.36 8.43
C ASN A 122 14.37 24.36 9.40
N PRO A 123 13.32 24.78 10.13
CA PRO A 123 12.60 23.87 11.01
C PRO A 123 11.79 22.86 10.19
N VAL A 124 11.67 21.64 10.71
CA VAL A 124 11.07 20.48 10.02
C VAL A 124 9.61 20.22 10.40
N ASP A 125 9.07 20.99 11.36
CA ASP A 125 7.79 20.77 12.02
C ASP A 125 6.59 20.85 11.08
N ASP A 126 6.51 21.87 10.23
CA ASP A 126 5.39 22.05 9.30
C ASP A 126 5.32 20.92 8.27
N ASP A 127 6.44 20.60 7.61
CA ASP A 127 6.51 19.53 6.61
C ASP A 127 6.24 18.17 7.26
N LEU A 128 6.85 17.89 8.41
CA LEU A 128 6.64 16.64 9.14
C LEU A 128 5.16 16.47 9.54
N ASN A 129 4.52 17.55 10.01
CA ASN A 129 3.10 17.55 10.34
C ASN A 129 2.22 17.33 9.11
N MET A 130 2.55 17.95 7.97
CA MET A 130 1.82 17.78 6.72
C MET A 130 1.87 16.34 6.23
N TYR A 131 3.07 15.75 6.09
CA TYR A 131 3.22 14.38 5.60
C TYR A 131 2.68 13.34 6.59
N PHE A 132 2.81 13.59 7.90
CA PHE A 132 2.18 12.73 8.90
C PHE A 132 0.65 12.68 8.73
N LYS A 133 0.01 13.84 8.51
CA LYS A 133 -1.43 13.89 8.24
C LYS A 133 -1.80 13.19 6.96
N ASP A 134 -1.05 13.43 5.88
CA ASP A 134 -1.31 12.83 4.57
C ASP A 134 -1.26 11.30 4.66
N PHE A 135 -0.34 10.71 5.42
CA PHE A 135 -0.30 9.26 5.65
C PHE A 135 -1.65 8.68 6.13
N PHE A 136 -2.28 9.28 7.15
CA PHE A 136 -3.56 8.82 7.68
C PHE A 136 -4.74 9.09 6.74
N ILE A 137 -4.69 10.21 6.01
CA ILE A 137 -5.70 10.56 5.01
C ILE A 137 -5.65 9.55 3.86
N ARG A 138 -4.48 9.34 3.25
CA ARG A 138 -4.27 8.39 2.15
C ARG A 138 -4.56 6.96 2.57
N GLY A 139 -4.12 6.55 3.76
CA GLY A 139 -4.43 5.22 4.27
C GLY A 139 -5.93 5.00 4.50
N THR A 140 -6.66 6.01 4.95
CA THR A 140 -8.12 5.94 5.07
C THR A 140 -8.79 5.81 3.71
N ILE A 141 -8.38 6.61 2.73
CA ILE A 141 -8.91 6.54 1.36
C ILE A 141 -8.61 5.17 0.74
N ALA A 142 -7.43 4.59 0.99
CA ALA A 142 -7.09 3.25 0.53
C ALA A 142 -8.07 2.19 1.06
N ILE A 143 -8.46 2.25 2.34
CA ILE A 143 -9.46 1.36 2.92
C ILE A 143 -10.83 1.58 2.30
N ASP A 144 -11.26 2.83 2.09
CA ASP A 144 -12.54 3.14 1.46
C ASP A 144 -12.58 2.68 -0.01
N CYS A 145 -11.47 2.81 -0.75
CA CYS A 145 -11.28 2.22 -2.07
C CYS A 145 -11.35 0.69 -2.01
N LEU A 146 -10.73 0.06 -1.00
CA LEU A 146 -10.78 -1.39 -0.81
C LEU A 146 -12.23 -1.84 -0.62
N MET A 147 -13.00 -1.18 0.24
CA MET A 147 -14.41 -1.51 0.46
C MET A 147 -15.22 -1.45 -0.85
N ARG A 148 -15.01 -0.42 -1.66
CA ARG A 148 -15.64 -0.30 -2.99
C ARG A 148 -15.20 -1.42 -3.94
N HIS A 149 -13.92 -1.76 -3.93
CA HIS A 149 -13.38 -2.84 -4.75
C HIS A 149 -13.95 -4.21 -4.33
N THR A 150 -14.05 -4.50 -3.03
CA THR A 150 -14.68 -5.75 -2.55
C THR A 150 -16.15 -5.86 -2.98
N ALA A 151 -16.87 -4.72 -3.04
CA ALA A 151 -18.23 -4.68 -3.55
C ALA A 151 -18.29 -4.95 -5.06
N PHE A 152 -17.36 -4.38 -5.84
CA PHE A 152 -17.19 -4.70 -7.27
C PHE A 152 -16.94 -6.19 -7.50
N MET A 153 -16.15 -6.84 -6.63
CA MET A 153 -15.90 -8.28 -6.70
C MET A 153 -17.14 -9.14 -6.41
N GLY A 154 -18.26 -8.54 -5.96
CA GLY A 154 -19.46 -9.25 -5.52
C GLY A 154 -19.35 -9.80 -4.10
N SER A 155 -18.35 -9.36 -3.32
CA SER A 155 -18.07 -9.86 -1.97
C SER A 155 -17.84 -8.69 -1.02
N GLY A 156 -18.72 -7.70 -1.06
CA GLY A 156 -18.58 -6.46 -0.30
C GLY A 156 -18.54 -6.69 1.21
N ILE A 157 -17.43 -6.35 1.85
CA ILE A 157 -17.19 -6.60 3.29
C ILE A 157 -17.45 -5.41 4.21
N GLY A 158 -17.85 -4.25 3.66
CA GLY A 158 -18.01 -3.02 4.45
C GLY A 158 -19.02 -3.10 5.60
N PHE A 159 -19.85 -4.15 5.66
CA PHE A 159 -20.74 -4.41 6.79
C PHE A 159 -20.00 -4.97 8.04
N LEU A 160 -18.80 -5.53 7.87
CA LEU A 160 -17.97 -6.07 8.95
C LEU A 160 -17.23 -4.97 9.72
N PHE A 161 -17.17 -3.76 9.16
CA PHE A 161 -16.53 -2.58 9.75
C PHE A 161 -17.50 -1.64 10.47
N VAL A 162 -18.78 -2.01 10.60
CA VAL A 162 -19.80 -1.20 11.28
C VAL A 162 -20.32 -1.95 12.50
N ASP A 163 -19.87 -1.55 13.69
CA ASP A 163 -20.29 -2.19 14.96
C ASP A 163 -21.73 -1.85 15.32
N ASP A 164 -22.16 -0.60 15.12
CA ASP A 164 -23.43 -0.09 15.66
C ASP A 164 -24.61 -0.14 14.69
N ASN A 165 -24.65 -1.15 13.79
CA ASN A 165 -25.76 -1.26 12.84
C ASN A 165 -26.16 -2.72 12.54
N PRO A 166 -26.96 -3.35 13.42
CA PRO A 166 -27.43 -4.72 13.25
C PRO A 166 -28.18 -4.96 11.93
N LYS A 167 -28.91 -3.95 11.44
CA LYS A 167 -29.63 -4.01 10.16
C LYS A 167 -28.68 -4.11 8.98
N LYS A 168 -27.64 -3.28 8.95
CA LYS A 168 -26.59 -3.30 7.90
C LYS A 168 -25.80 -4.60 7.94
N TYR A 169 -25.47 -5.09 9.13
CA TYR A 169 -24.80 -6.37 9.32
C TYR A 169 -25.62 -7.53 8.74
N LYS A 170 -26.89 -7.66 9.14
CA LYS A 170 -27.80 -8.70 8.62
C LYS A 170 -28.00 -8.62 7.10
N LYS A 171 -28.07 -7.41 6.53
CA LYS A 171 -28.17 -7.19 5.08
C LYS A 171 -26.88 -7.60 4.35
N GLY A 172 -25.72 -7.33 4.94
CA GLY A 172 -24.41 -7.73 4.43
C GLY A 172 -24.25 -9.23 4.41
N LEU A 173 -24.57 -9.91 5.52
CA LEU A 173 -24.54 -11.38 5.61
C LEU A 173 -25.33 -12.07 4.50
N LYS A 174 -26.55 -11.58 4.22
CA LYS A 174 -27.38 -12.15 3.14
C LYS A 174 -26.78 -12.03 1.74
N LYS A 175 -25.88 -11.06 1.53
CA LYS A 175 -25.26 -10.77 0.23
C LYS A 175 -23.85 -11.36 0.10
N PHE A 176 -23.23 -11.76 1.22
CA PHE A 176 -21.89 -12.30 1.21
C PHE A 176 -21.92 -13.75 0.68
N PRO A 177 -20.94 -14.17 -0.15
CA PRO A 177 -20.99 -15.46 -0.82
C PRO A 177 -20.86 -16.68 0.11
N LEU A 178 -20.28 -16.49 1.30
CA LEU A 178 -20.11 -17.57 2.29
C LEU A 178 -21.24 -17.57 3.31
N LYS A 179 -21.61 -18.78 3.76
CA LYS A 179 -22.58 -18.97 4.85
C LYS A 179 -21.93 -18.67 6.21
N ASN A 180 -22.77 -18.44 7.22
CA ASN A 180 -22.32 -18.09 8.57
C ASN A 180 -21.51 -19.19 9.26
N ASP A 181 -21.76 -20.45 8.93
CA ASP A 181 -21.11 -21.65 9.44
C ASP A 181 -19.87 -22.06 8.64
N ASP A 182 -19.54 -21.35 7.55
CA ASP A 182 -18.35 -21.62 6.76
C ASP A 182 -17.08 -21.20 7.54
N PRO A 183 -16.13 -22.12 7.80
CA PRO A 183 -14.91 -21.81 8.55
C PRO A 183 -14.10 -20.66 7.96
N ARG A 184 -14.13 -20.48 6.63
CA ARG A 184 -13.44 -19.38 5.95
C ARG A 184 -14.07 -18.04 6.29
N PHE A 185 -15.39 -18.00 6.45
CA PHE A 185 -16.10 -16.80 6.86
C PHE A 185 -15.87 -16.48 8.33
N THR A 186 -15.84 -17.49 9.21
CA THR A 186 -15.44 -17.33 10.61
C THR A 186 -14.04 -16.73 10.72
N ALA A 187 -13.07 -17.26 9.96
CA ALA A 187 -11.71 -16.74 9.93
C ALA A 187 -11.64 -15.29 9.46
N LEU A 188 -12.42 -14.90 8.44
CA LEU A 188 -12.51 -13.51 7.98
C LEU A 188 -13.04 -12.58 9.09
N ILE A 189 -14.09 -13.00 9.80
CA ILE A 189 -14.66 -12.21 10.90
C ILE A 189 -13.62 -12.02 12.01
N ASP A 190 -12.92 -13.08 12.40
CA ASP A 190 -11.94 -13.02 13.48
C ASP A 190 -10.74 -12.16 13.09
N MET A 191 -10.27 -12.27 11.85
CA MET A 191 -9.25 -11.38 11.28
C MET A 191 -9.69 -9.91 11.37
N ILE A 192 -10.92 -9.59 10.97
CA ILE A 192 -11.42 -8.20 11.01
C ILE A 192 -11.57 -7.71 12.45
N LYS A 193 -12.11 -8.53 13.36
CA LYS A 193 -12.19 -8.18 14.80
C LYS A 193 -10.81 -7.91 15.39
N ASN A 194 -9.82 -8.74 15.07
CA ASN A 194 -8.45 -8.53 15.51
C ASN A 194 -7.89 -7.22 14.97
N ASN A 195 -8.07 -6.92 13.68
CA ASN A 195 -7.63 -5.65 13.09
C ASN A 195 -8.29 -4.43 13.76
N LYS A 196 -9.59 -4.51 14.06
CA LYS A 196 -10.36 -3.44 14.73
C LYS A 196 -9.85 -3.14 16.13
N THR A 197 -9.60 -4.18 16.90
CA THR A 197 -9.13 -4.05 18.29
C THR A 197 -7.66 -3.67 18.40
N SER A 198 -6.81 -4.15 17.49
CA SER A 198 -5.36 -3.92 17.56
C SER A 198 -4.90 -2.55 17.03
N TRP A 199 -5.48 -2.04 15.95
CA TRP A 199 -4.97 -0.82 15.33
C TRP A 199 -6.03 0.05 14.63
N TYR A 200 -7.00 -0.56 13.94
CA TYR A 200 -7.84 0.15 12.98
C TYR A 200 -8.73 1.21 13.65
N SER A 201 -9.27 0.95 14.83
CA SER A 201 -10.06 1.93 15.57
C SER A 201 -9.23 3.16 15.96
N GLN A 202 -7.98 2.96 16.40
CA GLN A 202 -7.07 4.06 16.73
C GLN A 202 -6.65 4.85 15.48
N PHE A 203 -6.36 4.15 14.39
CA PHE A 203 -6.04 4.78 13.10
C PHE A 203 -7.18 5.68 12.61
N ARG A 204 -8.43 5.20 12.69
CA ARG A 204 -9.63 5.98 12.35
C ARG A 204 -9.81 7.18 13.27
N GLU A 205 -9.51 7.03 14.56
CA GLU A 205 -9.60 8.11 15.53
C GLU A 205 -8.55 9.21 15.25
N ILE A 206 -7.30 8.86 14.95
CA ILE A 206 -6.28 9.83 14.55
C ILE A 206 -6.73 10.59 13.31
N ARG A 207 -7.22 9.88 12.27
CA ARG A 207 -7.77 10.52 11.07
C ARG A 207 -8.95 11.45 11.40
N ARG A 208 -9.84 11.06 12.30
CA ARG A 208 -10.97 11.90 12.72
C ARG A 208 -10.48 13.21 13.37
N LYS A 209 -9.47 13.14 14.23
CA LYS A 209 -8.85 14.32 14.86
C LYS A 209 -8.16 15.22 13.84
N ILE A 210 -7.50 14.64 12.85
CA ILE A 210 -6.88 15.38 11.73
C ILE A 210 -7.92 16.20 10.96
N GLU A 211 -9.07 15.62 10.64
CA GLU A 211 -10.08 16.30 9.83
C GLU A 211 -10.97 17.28 10.59
N HIS A 212 -11.20 17.04 11.89
CA HIS A 212 -12.26 17.74 12.62
C HIS A 212 -11.82 18.42 13.91
N GLU A 213 -10.61 18.14 14.42
CA GLU A 213 -10.14 18.70 15.71
C GLU A 213 -8.85 19.53 15.57
N GLY A 214 -8.40 19.80 14.34
CA GLY A 214 -7.19 20.59 14.10
C GLY A 214 -5.93 19.92 14.65
N PHE A 215 -5.89 18.58 14.69
CA PHE A 215 -4.72 17.82 15.17
C PHE A 215 -3.42 18.33 14.56
N ALA A 216 -2.38 18.45 15.37
CA ALA A 216 -1.02 18.75 14.92
C ALA A 216 -0.01 17.95 15.74
N LEU A 217 1.11 17.58 15.10
CA LEU A 217 2.26 17.03 15.81
C LEU A 217 2.82 18.10 16.78
N PRO A 218 3.27 17.72 17.98
CA PRO A 218 4.03 18.63 18.83
C PRO A 218 5.36 18.99 18.18
N ASN A 219 5.82 20.23 18.37
CA ASN A 219 7.07 20.67 17.77
C ASN A 219 8.29 19.90 18.31
N PRO A 220 9.28 19.57 17.47
CA PRO A 220 10.56 19.04 17.93
C PRO A 220 11.24 20.00 18.91
N ARG A 221 11.99 19.44 19.87
CA ARG A 221 12.73 20.21 20.87
C ARG A 221 14.22 20.10 20.61
N TYR A 222 14.95 21.17 20.93
CA TYR A 222 16.40 21.23 20.79
C TYR A 222 17.03 21.45 22.17
N HIS A 223 18.13 20.78 22.45
CA HIS A 223 18.88 20.96 23.70
C HIS A 223 20.37 20.84 23.46
N LEU A 224 21.17 21.32 24.41
CA LEU A 224 22.60 21.06 24.43
C LEU A 224 22.89 19.74 25.14
N ASN A 225 23.82 18.97 24.61
CA ASN A 225 24.37 17.81 25.28
C ASN A 225 25.55 18.20 26.19
N LYS A 226 26.17 17.21 26.84
CA LYS A 226 27.30 17.42 27.78
C LYS A 226 28.55 18.03 27.12
N GLU A 227 28.63 17.99 25.79
CA GLU A 227 29.74 18.54 24.99
C GLU A 227 29.39 19.90 24.36
N ASN A 228 28.30 20.56 24.79
CA ASN A 228 27.77 21.79 24.20
C ASN A 228 27.40 21.67 22.71
N LYS A 229 27.08 20.46 22.24
CA LYS A 229 26.52 20.24 20.89
C LYS A 229 25.01 20.23 20.96
N VAL A 230 24.38 20.80 19.94
CA VAL A 230 22.92 20.79 19.82
C VAL A 230 22.44 19.41 19.40
N GLU A 231 21.40 18.93 20.08
CA GLU A 231 20.69 17.68 19.81
C GLU A 231 19.20 17.97 19.64
N ILE A 232 18.54 17.15 18.84
CA ILE A 232 17.10 17.23 18.57
C ILE A 232 16.35 16.05 19.22
N ILE A 233 15.21 16.36 19.82
CA ILE A 233 14.25 15.42 20.35
C ILE A 233 12.94 15.56 19.56
N PHE A 234 12.63 14.54 18.77
CA PHE A 234 11.32 14.44 18.11
C PHE A 234 10.21 14.08 19.10
N PRO A 235 8.97 14.53 18.86
CA PRO A 235 7.86 14.24 19.75
C PRO A 235 7.50 12.75 19.77
N THR A 236 6.96 12.30 20.89
CA THR A 236 6.46 10.93 21.08
C THR A 236 4.97 10.94 21.41
N PHE A 237 4.24 9.91 20.96
CA PHE A 237 2.86 9.66 21.37
C PHE A 237 2.85 8.50 22.37
N GLY A 238 2.60 8.82 23.65
CA GLY A 238 2.82 7.85 24.72
C GLY A 238 4.28 7.44 24.80
N LYS A 239 4.58 6.17 24.48
CA LYS A 239 5.95 5.62 24.47
C LYS A 239 6.55 5.47 23.07
N GLN A 240 5.83 5.85 22.02
CA GLN A 240 6.22 5.56 20.64
C GLN A 240 6.64 6.83 19.90
N GLY A 241 7.70 6.73 19.10
CA GLY A 241 8.13 7.79 18.20
C GLY A 241 7.29 7.85 16.91
N ILE A 242 7.39 8.95 16.17
CA ILE A 242 6.67 9.12 14.90
C ILE A 242 6.99 7.99 13.91
N GLU A 243 8.27 7.65 13.71
CA GLU A 243 8.70 6.60 12.78
C GLU A 243 8.10 5.23 13.14
N GLU A 244 8.07 4.91 14.44
CA GLU A 244 7.50 3.65 14.94
C GLU A 244 5.99 3.58 14.68
N ILE A 245 5.28 4.67 14.94
CA ILE A 245 3.83 4.79 14.71
C ILE A 245 3.51 4.61 13.22
N LEU A 246 4.22 5.34 12.35
CA LEU A 246 4.03 5.26 10.91
C LEU A 246 4.35 3.85 10.39
N LYS A 247 5.42 3.22 10.89
CA LYS A 247 5.77 1.84 10.55
C LYS A 247 4.69 0.84 10.94
N ILE A 248 4.23 0.87 12.19
CA ILE A 248 3.21 -0.05 12.70
C ILE A 248 1.92 0.08 11.90
N TYR A 249 1.45 1.32 11.68
CA TYR A 249 0.23 1.53 10.91
C TYR A 249 0.40 1.19 9.42
N TRP A 250 1.59 1.41 8.84
CA TRP A 250 1.86 1.02 7.46
C TRP A 250 1.82 -0.50 7.26
N GLU A 251 2.47 -1.24 8.15
CA GLU A 251 2.47 -2.71 8.13
C GLU A 251 1.04 -3.24 8.28
N ASN A 252 0.30 -2.73 9.26
CA ASN A 252 -1.09 -3.15 9.49
C ASN A 252 -2.04 -2.79 8.34
N LEU A 253 -1.91 -1.58 7.79
CA LEU A 253 -2.70 -1.12 6.65
C LEU A 253 -2.47 -2.00 5.41
N THR A 254 -1.20 -2.25 5.08
CA THR A 254 -0.87 -3.09 3.92
C THR A 254 -1.27 -4.55 4.15
N ASN A 255 -1.07 -5.11 5.34
CA ASN A 255 -1.52 -6.46 5.68
C ASN A 255 -3.04 -6.59 5.53
N LEU A 256 -3.81 -5.65 6.09
CA LEU A 256 -5.28 -5.65 5.98
C LEU A 256 -5.72 -5.66 4.52
N CYS A 257 -5.17 -4.76 3.68
CA CYS A 257 -5.52 -4.69 2.27
C CYS A 257 -5.13 -5.97 1.53
N GLU A 258 -3.90 -6.45 1.71
CA GLU A 258 -3.38 -7.65 1.03
C GLU A 258 -4.17 -8.91 1.40
N GLU A 259 -4.39 -9.16 2.69
CA GLU A 259 -5.08 -10.36 3.18
C GLU A 259 -6.54 -10.40 2.72
N ILE A 260 -7.24 -9.27 2.77
CA ILE A 260 -8.62 -9.17 2.26
C ILE A 260 -8.67 -9.48 0.76
N LEU A 261 -7.78 -8.87 -0.04
CA LEU A 261 -7.77 -9.08 -1.49
C LEU A 261 -7.48 -10.53 -1.84
N VAL A 262 -6.45 -11.13 -1.23
CA VAL A 262 -6.07 -12.53 -1.42
C VAL A 262 -7.21 -13.45 -1.02
N PHE A 263 -7.82 -13.23 0.15
CA PHE A 263 -8.94 -14.02 0.62
C PHE A 263 -10.12 -13.95 -0.37
N LEU A 264 -10.54 -12.76 -0.79
CA LEU A 264 -11.69 -12.60 -1.66
C LEU A 264 -11.45 -13.10 -3.09
N LEU A 265 -10.22 -12.99 -3.60
CA LEU A 265 -9.84 -13.58 -4.87
C LEU A 265 -9.90 -15.11 -4.80
N SER A 266 -9.46 -15.70 -3.68
CA SER A 266 -9.49 -17.15 -3.49
C SER A 266 -10.90 -17.74 -3.53
N LEU A 267 -11.93 -16.96 -3.19
CA LEU A 267 -13.33 -17.40 -3.28
C LEU A 267 -13.82 -17.59 -4.72
N LYS A 268 -13.08 -17.08 -5.71
CA LYS A 268 -13.41 -17.17 -7.14
C LYS A 268 -12.62 -18.25 -7.87
N PHE A 269 -11.70 -18.90 -7.17
CA PHE A 269 -10.88 -19.95 -7.74
C PHE A 269 -11.70 -21.20 -8.08
N ARG A 270 -11.22 -21.94 -9.06
CA ARG A 270 -11.68 -23.31 -9.31
C ARG A 270 -11.18 -24.22 -8.18
N ASP A 271 -11.89 -25.32 -7.92
CA ASP A 271 -11.63 -26.20 -6.76
C ASP A 271 -10.22 -26.83 -6.72
N TYR A 272 -9.52 -26.85 -7.84
CA TYR A 272 -8.14 -27.33 -7.96
C TYR A 272 -7.08 -26.23 -7.77
N ILE A 273 -7.47 -24.98 -7.51
CA ILE A 273 -6.54 -23.87 -7.26
C ILE A 273 -6.66 -23.45 -5.79
N VAL A 274 -5.51 -23.29 -5.13
CA VAL A 274 -5.42 -22.87 -3.73
C VAL A 274 -4.46 -21.70 -3.57
N ILE A 275 -4.68 -20.88 -2.55
CA ILE A 275 -3.70 -19.91 -2.08
C ILE A 275 -2.72 -20.60 -1.14
N VAL A 276 -1.43 -20.42 -1.39
CA VAL A 276 -0.33 -20.84 -0.51
C VAL A 276 0.41 -19.61 -0.02
N ARG A 277 0.70 -19.57 1.29
CA ARG A 277 1.60 -18.56 1.86
C ARG A 277 3.05 -19.01 1.64
N ILE A 278 3.86 -18.14 1.06
CA ILE A 278 5.28 -18.39 0.82
C ILE A 278 6.05 -18.11 2.13
N PRO A 279 6.76 -19.10 2.70
CA PRO A 279 7.62 -18.91 3.87
C PRO A 279 8.66 -17.82 3.65
N ASP A 280 9.01 -17.07 4.71
CA ASP A 280 9.89 -15.90 4.61
C ASP A 280 11.26 -16.24 4.02
N ASP A 281 11.83 -17.39 4.38
CA ASP A 281 13.10 -17.93 3.93
C ASP A 281 13.10 -18.39 2.46
N MET A 282 11.90 -18.59 1.89
CA MET A 282 11.70 -19.06 0.51
C MET A 282 11.27 -17.94 -0.45
N ARG A 283 11.16 -16.69 0.01
CA ARG A 283 10.76 -15.56 -0.83
C ARG A 283 11.91 -15.11 -1.73
N ASP A 284 11.58 -14.82 -2.99
CA ASP A 284 12.52 -14.20 -3.91
C ASP A 284 12.88 -12.79 -3.42
N LYS A 285 14.17 -12.48 -3.32
CA LYS A 285 14.67 -11.18 -2.82
C LYS A 285 14.30 -10.00 -3.73
N HIS A 286 14.13 -10.24 -5.02
CA HIS A 286 13.74 -9.24 -6.02
C HIS A 286 12.21 -9.23 -6.22
N PHE A 287 11.53 -10.31 -5.81
CA PHE A 287 10.09 -10.47 -5.89
C PHE A 287 9.50 -11.11 -4.62
N PRO A 288 9.42 -10.37 -3.50
CA PRO A 288 9.07 -10.94 -2.20
C PRO A 288 7.56 -11.12 -2.02
N ALA A 289 6.95 -11.88 -2.94
CA ALA A 289 5.57 -12.29 -2.84
C ALA A 289 5.34 -13.09 -1.54
N ARG A 290 4.23 -12.79 -0.85
CA ARG A 290 3.79 -13.50 0.35
C ARG A 290 2.82 -14.61 0.04
N TYR A 291 2.09 -14.50 -1.07
CA TYR A 291 1.06 -15.45 -1.47
C TYR A 291 1.24 -15.84 -2.93
N ALA A 292 0.92 -17.10 -3.25
CA ALA A 292 0.86 -17.58 -4.62
C ALA A 292 -0.40 -18.44 -4.81
N ALA A 293 -1.02 -18.32 -5.98
CA ALA A 293 -2.01 -19.27 -6.45
C ALA A 293 -1.28 -20.51 -7.01
N ARG A 294 -1.70 -21.71 -6.59
CA ARG A 294 -1.06 -22.98 -6.92
C ARG A 294 -2.10 -24.05 -7.21
N HIS A 295 -1.70 -25.09 -7.94
CA HIS A 295 -2.52 -26.29 -8.09
C HIS A 295 -2.60 -27.02 -6.75
N LYS A 296 -3.80 -27.44 -6.33
CA LYS A 296 -4.07 -28.07 -5.03
C LYS A 296 -3.23 -29.32 -4.78
N ASP A 297 -3.08 -30.15 -5.80
CA ASP A 297 -2.32 -31.41 -5.71
C ASP A 297 -0.80 -31.21 -5.88
N PHE A 298 -0.38 -30.06 -6.42
CA PHE A 298 1.03 -29.74 -6.67
C PHE A 298 1.39 -28.33 -6.18
N PRO A 299 1.26 -28.05 -4.87
CA PRO A 299 1.43 -26.71 -4.33
C PRO A 299 2.86 -26.16 -4.48
N GLN A 300 3.83 -27.05 -4.75
CA GLN A 300 5.25 -26.73 -4.88
C GLN A 300 5.63 -26.21 -6.27
N ILE A 301 4.75 -26.38 -7.28
CA ILE A 301 5.06 -26.11 -8.68
C ILE A 301 4.51 -24.75 -9.11
N ASN A 302 5.29 -24.00 -9.89
CA ASN A 302 4.81 -22.76 -10.50
C ASN A 302 3.67 -23.03 -11.47
N PHE A 303 2.52 -22.43 -11.20
CA PHE A 303 1.29 -22.60 -11.95
C PHE A 303 1.04 -21.35 -12.80
N SER A 304 0.78 -21.53 -14.09
CA SER A 304 0.43 -20.44 -15.02
C SER A 304 -1.07 -20.47 -15.29
N CYS A 305 -1.80 -19.46 -14.82
CA CYS A 305 -3.20 -19.25 -15.19
C CYS A 305 -3.22 -18.61 -16.59
N GLY A 306 -3.66 -19.37 -17.59
CA GLY A 306 -3.71 -18.94 -19.01
C GLY A 306 -4.98 -18.19 -19.38
#